data_AF-A0A0C3ALS2-F1
#
_entry.id   AF-A0A0C3ALS2-F1
#
_cell.length_a   1.000
_cell.length_b   1.000
_cell.length_c   1.000
_cell.angle_alpha   90.00
_cell.angle_beta   90.00
_cell.angle_gamma   90.00
#
_symmetry.space_group_name_H-M   'P 1'
#
loop_
_entity.id
_entity.type
_entity.pdbx_description
1 polymer ?
#
loop_
_entity_poly.entity_id
_entity_poly.type
_entity_poly.pdbx_seq_one_letter_code
_entity_poly.pdbx_strand_id
1 'polypeptide(L)' 'VGALAAIRDELHMAIVQPIRHPALFAAVGISAPAGVLLWGPPGCGKTLLAKAVASESRANFISVKVPELLNKVHHSRV' A
#
# COMPACT_ATOMS: atom_id res chain seq x y z
N VAL A 1 18.46 -0.22 -5.91
CA VAL A 1 17.86 0.73 -6.88
C VAL A 1 17.54 2.03 -6.15
N GLY A 2 18.40 3.05 -6.25
CA GLY A 2 18.32 4.27 -5.42
C GLY A 2 17.14 5.20 -5.73
N ALA A 3 16.63 5.20 -6.96
CA ALA A 3 15.54 6.09 -7.37
C ALA A 3 14.17 5.80 -6.71
N LEU A 4 14.00 4.59 -6.15
CA LEU A 4 12.76 4.14 -5.52
C LEU A 4 12.77 4.30 -3.99
N ALA A 5 13.90 4.71 -3.40
CA ALA A 5 14.03 4.89 -1.96
C ALA A 5 13.17 6.04 -1.44
N ALA A 6 13.10 7.16 -2.17
CA ALA A 6 12.27 8.30 -1.79
C ALA A 6 10.77 7.93 -1.72
N ILE A 7 10.26 7.25 -2.76
CA ILE A 7 8.85 6.79 -2.80
C ILE A 7 8.57 5.79 -1.67
N ARG A 8 9.53 4.91 -1.38
CA ARG A 8 9.41 3.95 -0.28
C ARG A 8 9.33 4.66 1.07
N ASP A 9 10.20 5.64 1.31
CA ASP A 9 10.24 6.39 2.57
C ASP A 9 8.96 7.24 2.73
N GLU A 10 8.43 7.78 1.63
CA GLU A 10 7.16 8.50 1.57
C GLU A 10 5.97 7.58 1.87
N LEU A 11 5.95 6.36 1.31
CA LEU A 11 4.95 5.33 1.66
C LEU A 11 5.03 4.94 3.13
N HIS A 12 6.24 4.80 3.67
CA HIS A 12 6.45 4.44 5.06
C HIS A 12 5.96 5.56 6.01
N MET A 13 6.25 6.82 5.68
CA MET A 13 5.69 7.99 6.38
C MET A 13 4.17 8.03 6.30
N ALA A 14 3.59 7.79 5.12
CA ALA A 14 2.15 7.85 4.93
C ALA A 14 1.40 6.71 5.62
N ILE A 15 1.96 5.49 5.66
CA ILE A 15 1.24 4.30 6.13
C ILE A 15 1.69 3.88 7.54
N VAL A 16 2.99 3.78 7.78
CA VAL A 16 3.53 3.17 9.02
C VAL A 16 3.51 4.15 10.19
N GLN A 17 3.85 5.42 9.95
CA GLN A 17 3.86 6.44 11.01
C GLN A 17 2.48 6.68 11.64
N PRO A 18 1.37 6.81 10.88
CA PRO A 18 0.05 6.96 11.49
C PRO A 18 -0.41 5.69 12.23
N ILE A 19 0.00 4.50 11.79
CA ILE A 19 -0.30 3.24 12.51
C ILE A 19 0.48 3.15 13.83
N ARG A 20 1.76 3.55 13.85
CA ARG A 20 2.61 3.50 15.05
C ARG A 20 2.33 4.64 16.04
N HIS A 21 1.98 5.83 15.54
CA HIS A 21 1.79 7.03 16.34
C HIS A 21 0.44 7.71 16.07
N PRO A 22 -0.69 7.01 16.27
CA PRO A 22 -2.02 7.55 15.96
C PRO A 22 -2.35 8.82 16.74
N ALA A 23 -1.84 8.96 17.97
CA ALA A 23 -2.05 10.15 18.80
C ALA A 23 -1.43 11.43 18.21
N LEU A 24 -0.24 11.33 17.59
CA LEU A 24 0.39 12.46 16.92
C LEU A 24 -0.41 12.87 15.68
N PHE A 25 -0.81 11.91 14.86
CA PHE A 25 -1.57 12.16 13.64
C PHE A 25 -3.00 12.68 13.93
N ALA A 26 -3.63 12.21 15.01
CA ALA A 26 -4.90 12.75 15.49
C ALA A 26 -4.79 14.20 15.97
N ALA A 27 -3.68 14.59 16.61
CA ALA A 27 -3.45 15.96 17.07
C ALA A 27 -3.27 16.96 15.90
N VAL A 28 -2.76 16.52 14.76
CA VAL A 28 -2.71 17.32 13.50
C VAL A 28 -3.94 17.13 12.61
N GLY A 29 -4.96 16.37 13.05
CA GLY A 29 -6.21 16.19 12.30
C GLY A 29 -6.12 15.22 11.11
N ILE A 30 -5.04 14.43 11.02
CA ILE A 30 -4.84 13.43 9.97
C ILE A 30 -5.36 12.09 10.50
N SER A 31 -6.62 11.77 10.21
CA SER A 31 -7.35 10.64 10.81
C SER A 31 -6.98 9.26 10.23
N ALA A 32 -6.58 9.17 8.95
CA ALA A 32 -6.18 7.90 8.34
C ALA A 32 -5.43 8.12 7.02
N PRO A 33 -4.50 7.23 6.64
CA PRO A 33 -3.95 7.24 5.30
C PRO A 33 -5.05 6.95 4.26
N ALA A 34 -5.34 7.95 3.43
CA ALA A 34 -6.03 7.74 2.16
C ALA A 34 -5.08 6.92 1.27
N GLY A 35 -5.47 5.71 0.87
CA GLY A 35 -4.58 4.71 0.25
C GLY A 35 -3.69 5.24 -0.88
N VAL A 36 -2.50 4.65 -1.04
CA VAL A 36 -1.52 5.09 -2.04
C VAL A 36 -1.73 4.38 -3.37
N LEU A 37 -1.77 5.15 -4.46
CA LEU A 37 -1.83 4.64 -5.84
C LEU A 37 -0.46 4.72 -6.51
N LEU A 38 0.12 3.57 -6.85
CA LEU A 38 1.37 3.48 -7.60
C LEU A 38 1.07 3.34 -9.11
N TRP A 39 1.28 4.42 -9.89
CA TRP A 39 1.08 4.43 -11.34
C TRP A 39 2.39 4.70 -12.13
N GLY A 40 2.44 4.26 -13.39
CA GLY A 40 3.45 4.65 -14.37
C GLY A 40 3.77 3.53 -15.38
N PRO A 41 4.82 3.71 -16.21
CA PRO A 41 5.16 2.76 -17.27
C PRO A 41 5.49 1.35 -16.76
N PRO A 42 5.24 0.30 -17.57
CA PRO A 42 5.60 -1.07 -17.23
C PRO A 42 7.14 -1.20 -17.10
N GLY A 43 7.61 -2.02 -16.17
CA GLY A 43 9.04 -2.23 -15.93
C GLY A 43 9.69 -1.33 -14.86
N CYS A 44 9.01 -0.30 -14.34
CA CYS A 44 9.57 0.56 -13.28
C CYS A 44 9.51 -0.04 -11.85
N GLY A 45 9.24 -1.34 -11.70
CA GLY A 45 9.33 -2.01 -10.39
C GLY A 45 8.24 -1.66 -9.37
N LYS A 46 7.11 -1.07 -9.77
CA LYS A 46 5.99 -0.71 -8.87
C LYS A 46 5.52 -1.85 -7.96
N THR A 47 5.32 -3.04 -8.52
CA THR A 47 4.92 -4.23 -7.76
C THR A 47 6.00 -4.71 -6.79
N LEU A 48 7.27 -4.60 -7.18
CA LEU A 48 8.40 -4.92 -6.31
C LEU A 48 8.52 -3.92 -5.16
N LEU A 49 8.26 -2.64 -5.43
CA LEU A 49 8.27 -1.59 -4.40
C LEU A 49 7.14 -1.78 -3.39
N ALA A 50 5.93 -2.09 -3.86
CA ALA A 50 4.80 -2.41 -2.97
C ALA A 50 5.13 -3.58 -2.04
N LYS A 51 5.75 -4.65 -2.56
CA LYS A 51 6.20 -5.80 -1.76
C LYS A 51 7.33 -5.44 -0.79
N ALA A 52 8.30 -4.64 -1.21
CA ALA A 52 9.42 -4.21 -0.37
C ALA A 52 8.94 -3.37 0.82
N VAL A 53 8.08 -2.38 0.55
CA VAL A 53 7.45 -1.56 1.60
C VAL A 53 6.65 -2.42 2.56
N ALA A 54 5.82 -3.33 2.05
CA ALA A 54 5.04 -4.24 2.88
C ALA A 54 5.91 -5.06 3.84
N SER A 55 6.98 -5.65 3.31
CA SER A 55 7.94 -6.44 4.09
C SER A 55 8.64 -5.61 5.17
N GLU A 56 9.03 -4.38 4.85
CA GLU A 56 9.74 -3.47 5.76
C GLU A 56 8.81 -2.90 6.85
N SER A 57 7.55 -2.63 6.48
CA SER A 57 6.52 -2.11 7.37
C SER A 57 6.02 -3.12 8.40
N ARG A 58 6.31 -4.42 8.21
CA ARG A 58 5.61 -5.55 8.87
C ARG A 58 4.08 -5.41 8.81
N ALA A 59 3.58 -4.76 7.77
CA ALA A 59 2.16 -4.55 7.55
C ALA A 59 1.59 -5.74 6.77
N ASN A 60 0.31 -6.04 6.97
CA ASN A 60 -0.33 -7.11 6.24
C ASN A 60 -0.55 -6.67 4.78
N PHE A 61 0.09 -7.35 3.82
CA PHE A 61 0.00 -7.02 2.40
C PHE A 61 -0.94 -7.96 1.67
N ILE A 62 -2.08 -7.42 1.25
CA ILE A 62 -3.07 -8.14 0.47
C ILE A 62 -2.94 -7.70 -0.99
N SER A 63 -2.26 -8.51 -1.79
CA SER A 63 -2.20 -8.31 -3.24
C SER A 63 -3.44 -8.92 -3.89
N VAL A 64 -4.47 -8.11 -4.14
CA VAL A 64 -5.64 -8.54 -4.91
C VAL A 64 -5.47 -8.14 -6.37
N LYS A 65 -5.53 -9.11 -7.28
CA LYS A 65 -5.63 -8.81 -8.72
C LYS A 65 -7.10 -8.63 -9.08
N VAL A 66 -7.43 -7.60 -9.85
CA VAL A 66 -8.81 -7.32 -10.31
C VAL A 66 -9.50 -8.52 -10.98
N PRO A 67 -8.81 -9.34 -11.81
CA PRO A 67 -9.39 -10.59 -12.33
C PRO A 67 -9.85 -11.60 -11.25
N GLU A 68 -9.20 -11.64 -10.10
CA GLU A 68 -9.53 -12.59 -9.01
C GLU A 68 -10.80 -12.17 -8.25
N LEU A 69 -11.14 -10.88 -8.23
CA LEU A 69 -12.38 -10.38 -7.63
C LEU A 69 -13.62 -10.76 -8.46
N LEU A 70 -13.47 -10.80 -9.79
CA LEU A 70 -14.56 -11.12 -10.71
C LEU A 70 -14.97 -12.60 -10.66
N ASN A 71 -14.05 -13.49 -10.25
CA ASN A 71 -14.29 -14.94 -10.24
C ASN A 71 -15.16 -15.40 -9.05
N LYS A 72 -15.23 -14.62 -7.96
CA LYS A 72 -16.06 -14.96 -6.78
C LYS A 72 -17.56 -14.71 -6.97
N VAL A 73 -17.95 -13.85 -7.90
CA VAL A 73 -19.38 -13.52 -8.13
C VAL A 73 -20.10 -14.63 -8.91
N HIS A 74 -19.35 -15.52 -9.58
CA HIS A 74 -19.93 -16.62 -10.36
C HIS A 74 -20.24 -17.89 -9.56
N HIS A 75 -19.87 -17.96 -8.27
CA HIS A 75 -20.02 -19.20 -7.48
C HIS A 75 -21.14 -19.15 -6.42
N SER A 76 -22.04 -18.16 -6.48
CA SER A 76 -23.13 -17.96 -5.51
C SER A 76 -24.54 -18.15 -6.09
N ARG A 77 -24.68 -18.73 -7.28
CA ARG A 77 -25.99 -19.11 -7.85
C ARG A 77 -25.88 -20.38 -8.68
N VAL A 78 -25.80 -21.53 -8.00
CA VAL A 78 -26.40 -22.77 -8.50
C VAL A 78 -26.95 -23.52 -7.29
#